data_AF-G5AY60-F1
#
_entry.id   AF-G5AY60-F1
#
_cell.length_a   1.000
_cell.length_b   1.000
_cell.length_c   1.000
_cell.angle_alpha   90.00
_cell.angle_beta   90.00
_cell.angle_gamma   90.00
#
_symmetry.space_group_name_H-M   'P 1'
#
loop_
_entity.id
_entity.type
_entity.pdbx_description
1 polymer ?
#
loop_
_entity_poly.entity_id
_entity_poly.type
_entity_poly.pdbx_seq_one_letter_code
_entity_poly.pdbx_strand_id
1 'polypeptide(L)'
;MAPKAKKEAPAPPKTEAKAKALKAKKAVLKGIHSHKKKKILTSPTFRRPKTLRLRRQPKYPRKSRPQETSLTTMPSSKSAMKKIEDNNTLVFIVDVKANKHQIKQAVKKL
;
A
#
# COMPACT_ATOMS: atom_id res chain seq x y z
N MET A 1 -6.45 -47.74 -18.03
CA MET A 1 -6.89 -49.00 -17.42
C MET A 1 -7.35 -48.68 -15.99
N ALA A 2 -8.67 -48.63 -15.74
CA ALA A 2 -9.23 -48.19 -14.46
C ALA A 2 -9.47 -49.38 -13.52
N PRO A 3 -9.15 -49.29 -12.21
CA PRO A 3 -9.37 -50.40 -11.30
C PRO A 3 -10.87 -50.55 -10.99
N LYS A 4 -11.39 -51.78 -11.15
CA LYS A 4 -12.77 -52.15 -10.81
C LYS A 4 -12.99 -52.00 -9.29
N ALA A 5 -13.98 -51.20 -8.90
CA ALA A 5 -14.43 -51.09 -7.52
C ALA A 5 -15.02 -52.44 -7.06
N LYS A 6 -14.45 -53.01 -6.00
CA LYS A 6 -15.05 -54.15 -5.28
C LYS A 6 -16.32 -53.68 -4.60
N LYS A 7 -17.43 -54.36 -4.88
CA LYS A 7 -18.73 -54.18 -4.20
C LYS A 7 -18.61 -54.83 -2.82
N GLU A 8 -18.51 -54.03 -1.76
CA GLU A 8 -18.58 -54.51 -0.38
C GLU A 8 -19.99 -55.01 -0.06
N ALA A 9 -20.08 -56.13 0.66
CA ALA A 9 -21.34 -56.70 1.14
C ALA A 9 -22.05 -55.74 2.13
N PRO A 10 -23.39 -55.70 2.16
CA PRO A 10 -24.13 -54.80 3.04
C PRO A 10 -23.82 -55.12 4.52
N ALA A 11 -23.45 -54.10 5.27
CA ALA A 11 -23.16 -54.20 6.69
C ALA A 11 -24.42 -54.68 7.46
N PRO A 12 -24.28 -55.39 8.58
CA PRO A 12 -25.42 -55.89 9.33
C PRO A 12 -26.38 -54.73 9.71
N PRO A 13 -27.71 -54.94 9.66
CA PRO A 13 -28.69 -53.86 9.80
C PRO A 13 -28.56 -53.09 11.11
N LYS A 14 -28.03 -53.74 12.16
CA LYS A 14 -27.75 -53.14 13.47
C LYS A 14 -26.62 -52.09 13.42
N THR A 15 -25.60 -52.26 12.58
CA THR A 15 -24.50 -51.27 12.44
C THR A 15 -24.94 -50.07 11.61
N GLU A 16 -25.77 -50.29 10.58
CA GLU A 16 -26.33 -49.18 9.80
C GLU A 16 -27.32 -48.33 10.60
N ALA A 17 -28.16 -48.95 11.43
CA ALA A 17 -29.08 -48.24 12.32
C ALA A 17 -28.32 -47.36 13.33
N LYS A 18 -27.23 -47.87 13.92
CA LYS A 18 -26.36 -47.09 14.82
C LYS A 18 -25.70 -45.92 14.09
N ALA A 19 -25.18 -46.11 12.88
CA ALA A 19 -24.58 -45.04 12.09
C ALA A 19 -25.61 -43.96 11.71
N LYS A 20 -26.84 -44.36 11.35
CA LYS A 20 -27.96 -43.45 11.06
C LYS A 20 -28.36 -42.64 12.31
N ALA A 21 -28.46 -43.29 13.48
CA ALA A 21 -28.76 -42.62 14.74
C ALA A 21 -27.65 -41.62 15.15
N LEU A 22 -26.37 -41.99 15.00
CA LEU A 22 -25.25 -41.10 15.29
C LEU A 22 -25.19 -39.90 14.32
N LYS A 23 -25.51 -40.10 13.04
CA LYS A 23 -25.63 -39.01 12.05
C LYS A 23 -26.80 -38.09 12.40
N ALA A 24 -27.95 -38.63 12.77
CA ALA A 24 -29.12 -37.85 13.22
C ALA A 24 -28.79 -37.02 14.47
N LYS A 25 -28.16 -37.62 15.48
CA LYS A 25 -27.71 -36.91 16.70
C LYS A 25 -26.77 -35.74 16.37
N LYS A 26 -25.82 -35.95 15.45
CA LYS A 26 -24.90 -34.88 15.00
C LYS A 26 -25.62 -33.78 14.20
N ALA A 27 -26.59 -34.15 13.36
CA ALA A 27 -27.39 -33.22 12.59
C ALA A 27 -28.30 -32.34 13.47
N VAL A 28 -28.84 -32.88 14.57
CA VAL A 28 -29.61 -32.11 15.56
C VAL A 28 -28.71 -31.10 16.28
N LEU A 29 -27.52 -31.52 16.73
CA LEU A 29 -26.64 -30.65 17.53
C LEU A 29 -25.99 -29.52 16.71
N LYS A 30 -25.46 -29.82 15.52
CA LYS A 30 -24.71 -28.84 14.72
C LYS A 30 -25.49 -28.29 13.52
N GLY A 31 -26.68 -28.82 13.24
CA GLY A 31 -27.44 -28.53 12.04
C GLY A 31 -26.80 -29.13 10.78
N ILE A 32 -27.61 -29.33 9.74
CA ILE A 32 -27.18 -29.80 8.41
C ILE A 32 -26.13 -28.82 7.79
N HIS A 33 -26.16 -27.56 8.23
CA HIS A 33 -25.27 -26.48 7.79
C HIS A 33 -24.06 -26.25 8.70
N SER A 34 -23.62 -27.25 9.45
CA SER A 34 -22.51 -27.16 10.42
C SER A 34 -21.19 -26.60 9.86
N HIS A 35 -20.96 -26.70 8.55
CA HIS A 35 -19.77 -26.17 7.88
C HIS A 35 -19.90 -24.68 7.45
N LYS A 36 -21.09 -24.07 7.53
CA LYS A 36 -21.28 -22.65 7.22
C LYS A 36 -20.73 -21.80 8.38
N LYS A 37 -19.53 -21.24 8.22
CA LYS A 37 -18.94 -20.30 9.17
C LYS A 37 -19.76 -19.00 9.17
N LYS A 38 -20.36 -18.65 10.31
CA LYS A 38 -20.99 -17.33 10.52
C LYS A 38 -19.93 -16.32 10.95
N LYS A 39 -19.99 -15.10 10.43
CA LYS A 39 -19.18 -13.98 10.95
C LYS A 39 -19.83 -13.47 12.24
N ILE A 40 -19.15 -13.64 13.37
CA ILE A 40 -19.60 -13.14 14.68
C ILE A 40 -19.04 -11.73 14.86
N LEU A 41 -19.90 -10.77 15.17
CA LEU A 41 -19.51 -9.43 15.56
C LEU A 41 -19.42 -9.40 17.09
N THR A 42 -18.22 -9.17 17.63
CA THR A 42 -17.96 -9.18 19.09
C THR A 42 -18.13 -7.81 19.75
N SER A 43 -18.22 -6.75 18.96
CA SER A 43 -18.42 -5.38 19.44
C SER A 43 -19.84 -4.91 19.15
N PRO A 44 -20.48 -4.16 20.07
CA PRO A 44 -21.80 -3.57 19.82
C PRO A 44 -21.74 -2.39 18.83
N THR A 45 -20.56 -1.82 18.59
CA THR A 45 -20.39 -0.67 17.70
C THR A 45 -20.10 -1.10 16.27
N PHE A 46 -20.96 -0.71 15.33
CA PHE A 46 -20.71 -0.91 13.92
C PHE A 46 -19.63 0.05 13.40
N ARG A 47 -18.55 -0.49 12.83
CA ARG A 47 -17.47 0.30 12.23
C ARG A 47 -17.48 0.11 10.72
N ARG A 48 -17.26 1.21 9.99
CA ARG A 48 -17.09 1.16 8.53
C ARG A 48 -15.95 0.18 8.18
N PRO A 49 -16.18 -0.82 7.31
CA PRO A 49 -15.13 -1.74 6.91
C PRO A 49 -14.04 -1.01 6.12
N LYS A 50 -12.80 -1.45 6.27
CA LYS A 50 -11.70 -0.95 5.45
C LYS A 50 -11.90 -1.45 4.03
N THR A 51 -12.01 -0.51 3.10
CA THR A 51 -12.11 -0.79 1.66
C THR A 51 -10.77 -0.51 0.99
N LEU A 52 -10.54 -1.13 -0.16
CA LEU A 52 -9.40 -0.79 -1.00
C LEU A 52 -9.50 0.69 -1.42
N ARG A 53 -8.38 1.41 -1.34
CA ARG A 53 -8.25 2.80 -1.81
C ARG A 53 -7.13 2.87 -2.84
N LEU A 54 -7.48 2.95 -4.12
CA LEU A 54 -6.51 3.07 -5.19
C LEU A 54 -5.79 4.42 -5.11
N ARG A 55 -4.51 4.42 -5.48
CA ARG A 55 -3.76 5.67 -5.69
C ARG A 55 -4.30 6.38 -6.93
N ARG A 56 -4.20 7.71 -6.95
CA ARG A 56 -4.58 8.51 -8.12
C ARG A 56 -3.68 8.17 -9.31
N GLN A 57 -4.29 7.91 -10.46
CA GLN A 57 -3.63 7.74 -11.75
C GLN A 57 -4.23 8.77 -12.73
N PRO A 58 -3.72 10.02 -12.75
CA PRO A 58 -4.23 11.05 -13.65
C PRO A 58 -3.86 10.72 -15.09
N LYS A 59 -4.78 10.99 -16.05
CA LYS A 59 -4.56 10.72 -17.48
C LYS A 59 -3.53 11.67 -18.12
N TYR A 60 -3.32 12.84 -17.52
CA TYR A 60 -2.39 13.86 -17.99
C TYR A 60 -1.79 14.61 -16.79
N PRO A 61 -0.56 15.15 -16.90
CA PRO A 61 0.04 15.97 -15.85
C PRO A 61 -0.65 17.33 -15.75
N ARG A 62 -0.82 17.85 -14.52
CA ARG A 62 -1.43 19.18 -14.30
C ARG A 62 -0.52 20.35 -14.70
N LYS A 63 0.80 20.13 -14.70
CA LYS A 63 1.82 21.10 -15.08
C LYS A 63 2.78 20.41 -16.05
N SER A 64 3.16 21.11 -17.10
CA SER A 64 4.06 20.59 -18.13
C SER A 64 5.51 20.48 -17.64
N ARG A 65 5.95 21.41 -16.77
CA ARG A 65 7.30 21.42 -16.21
C ARG A 65 7.28 21.62 -14.69
N PRO A 66 8.22 20.99 -13.96
CA PRO A 66 8.51 21.36 -12.57
C PRO A 66 8.97 22.81 -12.48
N GLN A 67 8.79 23.41 -11.30
CA GLN A 67 9.34 24.74 -11.03
C GLN A 67 10.84 24.63 -10.76
N GLU A 68 11.63 25.49 -11.39
CA GLU A 68 13.07 25.57 -11.19
C GLU A 68 13.42 26.80 -10.34
N THR A 69 14.46 26.69 -9.52
CA THR A 69 15.03 27.82 -8.79
C THR A 69 16.11 28.46 -9.65
N SER A 70 15.88 29.67 -10.13
CA SER A 70 16.85 30.43 -10.91
C SER A 70 17.88 31.11 -10.00
N LEU A 71 19.18 30.90 -10.29
CA LEU A 71 20.24 31.82 -9.87
C LEU A 71 20.31 32.92 -10.93
N THR A 72 20.03 34.17 -10.55
CA THR A 72 19.71 35.19 -11.54
C THR A 72 20.93 35.91 -12.09
N THR A 73 21.89 36.38 -11.29
CA THR A 73 23.13 37.01 -11.79
C THR A 73 24.17 37.16 -10.67
N MET A 74 25.47 37.12 -11.03
CA MET A 74 26.58 37.58 -10.18
C MET A 74 26.62 39.12 -10.16
N PRO A 75 26.34 39.82 -9.04
CA PRO A 75 26.52 41.26 -8.93
C PRO A 75 27.98 41.69 -9.16
N SER A 76 28.20 42.56 -10.15
CA SER A 76 29.50 43.16 -10.47
C SER A 76 29.79 44.40 -9.62
N SER A 77 29.68 44.30 -8.30
CA SER A 77 29.95 45.42 -7.37
C SER A 77 31.39 45.40 -6.85
N LYS A 78 31.92 46.56 -6.47
CA LYS A 78 33.30 46.68 -5.92
C LYS A 78 33.51 45.77 -4.70
N SER A 79 32.51 45.66 -3.83
CA SER A 79 32.56 44.80 -2.65
C SER A 79 32.50 43.30 -3.01
N ALA A 80 31.76 42.94 -4.06
CA ALA A 80 31.76 41.57 -4.57
C ALA A 80 33.12 41.19 -5.17
N MET A 81 33.71 42.06 -6.00
CA MET A 81 35.03 41.82 -6.60
C MET A 81 36.11 41.61 -5.52
N LYS A 82 36.12 42.49 -4.49
CA LYS A 82 37.04 42.33 -3.36
C LYS A 82 36.89 40.98 -2.65
N LYS A 83 35.66 40.47 -2.49
CA LYS A 83 35.40 39.17 -1.86
C LYS A 83 35.83 37.96 -2.71
N ILE A 84 35.95 38.14 -4.03
CA ILE A 84 36.50 37.12 -4.92
C ILE A 84 38.01 37.00 -4.68
N GLU A 85 38.70 38.13 -4.59
CA GLU A 85 40.16 38.18 -4.41
C GLU A 85 40.59 37.78 -2.98
N ASP A 86 39.97 38.36 -1.95
CA ASP A 86 40.43 38.18 -0.58
C ASP A 86 40.09 36.79 0.01
N ASN A 87 38.93 36.24 -0.34
CA ASN A 87 38.36 35.07 0.35
C ASN A 87 38.02 33.90 -0.59
N ASN A 88 38.27 34.03 -1.90
CA ASN A 88 37.84 33.07 -2.91
C ASN A 88 36.32 32.79 -2.87
N THR A 89 35.50 33.81 -2.60
CA THR A 89 34.04 33.69 -2.51
C THR A 89 33.31 34.42 -3.63
N LEU A 90 32.36 33.73 -4.26
CA LEU A 90 31.45 34.32 -5.25
C LEU A 90 30.18 34.82 -4.56
N VAL A 91 29.76 36.05 -4.88
CA VAL A 91 28.53 36.67 -4.36
C VAL A 91 27.45 36.58 -5.43
N PHE A 92 26.35 35.86 -5.16
CA PHE A 92 25.21 35.71 -6.07
C PHE A 92 23.96 36.41 -5.51
N ILE A 93 23.10 36.93 -6.40
CA ILE A 93 21.72 37.27 -6.06
C ILE A 93 20.85 36.03 -6.28
N VAL A 94 20.06 35.68 -5.27
CA VAL A 94 19.23 34.47 -5.19
C VAL A 94 17.78 34.83 -4.91
N ASP A 95 16.86 33.92 -5.23
CA ASP A 95 15.47 34.02 -4.79
C ASP A 95 15.38 33.98 -3.24
N VAL A 96 14.47 34.76 -2.66
CA VAL A 96 14.26 34.90 -1.21
C VAL A 96 13.91 33.55 -0.58
N LYS A 97 13.29 32.65 -1.33
CA LYS A 97 12.88 31.31 -0.86
C LYS A 97 13.94 30.23 -1.09
N ALA A 98 15.10 30.57 -1.65
CA ALA A 98 16.15 29.60 -1.96
C ALA A 98 16.89 29.13 -0.71
N ASN A 99 17.00 27.81 -0.55
CA ASN A 99 17.77 27.20 0.55
C ASN A 99 19.25 27.02 0.17
N LYS A 100 20.14 27.02 1.17
CA LYS A 100 21.60 26.84 0.98
C LYS A 100 21.94 25.58 0.16
N HIS A 101 21.19 24.49 0.34
CA HIS A 101 21.37 23.25 -0.42
C HIS A 101 21.02 23.40 -1.90
N GLN A 102 19.93 24.12 -2.20
CA GLN A 102 19.52 24.39 -3.59
C GLN A 102 20.53 25.29 -4.29
N ILE A 103 21.03 26.33 -3.59
CA ILE A 103 22.08 27.22 -4.11
C ILE A 103 23.35 26.43 -4.42
N LYS A 104 23.81 25.56 -3.50
CA LYS A 104 24.97 24.70 -3.72
C LYS A 104 24.80 23.78 -4.93
N GLN A 105 23.63 23.16 -5.09
CA GLN A 105 23.34 22.29 -6.22
C GLN A 105 23.28 23.06 -7.54
N ALA A 106 22.68 24.25 -7.54
CA ALA A 106 22.57 25.10 -8.71
C ALA A 106 23.95 25.59 -9.16
N VAL A 107 24.81 26.08 -8.25
CA VAL A 107 26.18 26.50 -8.57
C VAL A 107 27.04 25.33 -9.10
N LYS A 108 26.82 24.10 -8.61
CA LYS A 108 27.55 22.91 -9.11
C LYS A 108 27.08 22.43 -10.49
N LYS A 109 25.82 22.71 -10.84
CA LYS A 109 25.20 22.27 -12.10
C LYS A 109 25.47 23.24 -13.25
N LEU A 110 25.61 24.53 -12.93
CA LEU A 110 26.17 25.55 -13.81
C LEU A 110 27.62 25.21 -14.15
#